data_AF-A0A7S3D9B6-F1
#
_entry.id   AF-A0A7S3D9B6-F1
#
_cell.length_a   1.000
_cell.length_b   1.000
_cell.length_c   1.000
_cell.angle_alpha   90.00
_cell.angle_beta   90.00
_cell.angle_gamma   90.00
#
_symmetry.space_group_name_H-M   'P 1'
#
loop_
_entity.id
_entity.type
_entity.pdbx_description
1 polymer ?
#
loop_
_entity_poly.entity_id
_entity_poly.type
_entity_poly.pdbx_seq_one_letter_code
_entity_poly.pdbx_strand_id
1 'polypeptide(L)'
;RNQVRLSKLGAMELVIDLVGDPKTTTCIRREALNLGIALLFEGNEEVQNDLFDLFKTRKEAKFFAEVKNQLRAAQTNIKEVKRWVKRIEDSDEDAYSEAPHEKYTTTELLRFLQLFAE
;
A
#
# COMPACT_ATOMS: atom_id res chain seq x y z
N ARG A 1 -20.70 -2.36 15.02
CA ARG A 1 -19.25 -2.08 14.86
C ARG A 1 -19.07 -0.90 13.90
N ASN A 2 -18.22 0.08 14.23
CA ASN A 2 -18.02 1.27 13.37
C ASN A 2 -17.40 0.91 12.00
N GLN A 3 -16.58 -0.14 11.94
CA GLN A 3 -15.96 -0.65 10.70
C GLN A 3 -17.00 -1.00 9.62
N VAL A 4 -18.00 -1.83 9.96
CA VAL A 4 -19.08 -2.24 9.05
C VAL A 4 -19.91 -1.06 8.57
N ARG A 5 -20.19 -0.10 9.47
CA ARG A 5 -20.95 1.11 9.13
C ARG A 5 -20.20 1.96 8.11
N LEU A 6 -18.88 2.12 8.28
CA LEU A 6 -18.04 2.89 7.35
C LEU A 6 -17.85 2.16 6.02
N SER A 7 -17.69 0.84 6.04
CA SER A 7 -17.66 0.00 4.82
C SER A 7 -18.91 0.23 3.96
N LYS A 8 -20.10 0.14 4.58
CA LYS A 8 -21.41 0.37 3.92
C LYS A 8 -21.62 1.80 3.42
N LEU A 9 -20.86 2.77 3.92
CA LEU A 9 -20.86 4.15 3.43
C LEU A 9 -19.87 4.38 2.28
N GLY A 10 -19.22 3.33 1.77
CA GLY A 10 -18.28 3.41 0.65
C GLY A 10 -16.84 3.72 1.07
N ALA A 11 -16.49 3.60 2.35
CA ALA A 11 -15.11 3.86 2.79
C ALA A 11 -14.11 2.90 2.13
N MET A 12 -14.51 1.66 1.89
CA MET A 12 -13.65 0.66 1.24
C MET A 12 -13.50 0.92 -0.27
N GLU A 13 -14.55 1.40 -0.92
CA GLU A 13 -14.50 1.83 -2.33
C GLU A 13 -13.52 2.98 -2.51
N LEU A 14 -13.57 3.97 -1.61
CA LEU A 14 -12.63 5.09 -1.60
C LEU A 14 -11.17 4.62 -1.43
N VAL A 15 -10.92 3.66 -0.54
CA VAL A 15 -9.57 3.08 -0.35
C VAL A 15 -9.08 2.45 -1.65
N ILE A 16 -9.91 1.66 -2.32
CA ILE A 16 -9.57 1.02 -3.60
C ILE A 16 -9.29 2.07 -4.69
N ASP A 17 -10.15 3.08 -4.81
CA ASP A 17 -10.02 4.12 -5.82
C ASP A 17 -8.72 4.93 -5.61
N LEU A 18 -8.42 5.33 -4.36
CA LEU A 18 -7.21 6.08 -4.03
C LEU A 18 -5.93 5.25 -4.20
N VAL A 19 -5.94 3.98 -3.81
CA VAL A 19 -4.78 3.10 -3.97
C VAL A 19 -4.56 2.73 -5.42
N GLY A 20 -5.62 2.52 -6.20
CA GLY A 20 -5.58 2.14 -7.60
C GLY A 20 -5.32 3.27 -8.59
N ASP A 21 -5.45 4.54 -8.17
CA ASP A 21 -5.13 5.68 -9.02
C ASP A 21 -3.61 5.99 -8.99
N PRO A 22 -2.91 5.89 -10.14
CA PRO A 22 -1.49 6.23 -10.22
C PRO A 22 -1.21 7.72 -9.96
N LYS A 23 -2.21 8.60 -10.05
CA LYS A 23 -2.07 10.03 -9.75
C LYS A 23 -2.11 10.33 -8.25
N THR A 24 -2.53 9.38 -7.42
CA THR A 24 -2.56 9.56 -5.97
C THR A 24 -1.14 9.75 -5.44
N THR A 25 -0.93 10.78 -4.63
CA THR A 25 0.37 11.04 -3.99
C THR A 25 0.69 9.97 -2.95
N THR A 26 1.97 9.76 -2.68
CA THR A 26 2.40 8.77 -1.67
C THR A 26 1.76 9.01 -0.29
N CYS A 27 1.63 10.27 0.14
CA CYS A 27 1.01 10.59 1.43
C CYS A 27 -0.49 10.24 1.47
N ILE A 28 -1.25 10.58 0.43
CA ILE A 28 -2.69 10.26 0.36
C ILE A 28 -2.88 8.74 0.30
N ARG A 29 -2.05 8.04 -0.47
CA ARG A 29 -2.09 6.58 -0.55
C ARG A 29 -1.80 5.94 0.80
N ARG A 30 -0.85 6.47 1.57
CA ARG A 30 -0.53 6.00 2.93
C ARG A 30 -1.74 6.08 3.83
N GLU A 31 -2.42 7.23 3.85
CA GLU A 31 -3.61 7.42 4.68
C GLU A 31 -4.78 6.56 4.22
N ALA A 32 -4.95 6.36 2.91
CA ALA A 32 -5.95 5.43 2.38
C ALA A 32 -5.66 3.98 2.84
N LEU A 33 -4.41 3.53 2.79
CA LEU A 33 -4.02 2.21 3.27
C LEU A 33 -4.23 2.06 4.79
N ASN A 34 -3.88 3.09 5.57
CA ASN A 34 -4.13 3.10 7.02
C ASN A 34 -5.62 2.98 7.36
N LEU A 35 -6.48 3.69 6.62
CA LEU A 35 -7.94 3.55 6.75
C LEU A 35 -8.38 2.13 6.41
N GLY A 36 -7.89 1.55 5.30
CA GLY A 36 -8.19 0.18 4.91
C GLY A 36 -7.78 -0.84 5.98
N ILE A 37 -6.57 -0.70 6.54
CA ILE A 37 -6.07 -1.51 7.66
C ILE A 37 -6.99 -1.41 8.88
N ALA A 38 -7.43 -0.20 9.25
CA ALA A 38 -8.32 0.00 10.38
C ALA A 38 -9.72 -0.62 10.17
N LEU A 39 -10.21 -0.62 8.91
CA LEU A 39 -11.47 -1.26 8.53
C LEU A 39 -11.38 -2.79 8.60
N LEU A 40 -10.23 -3.36 8.24
CA LEU A 40 -9.96 -4.81 8.24
C LEU A 40 -9.38 -5.35 9.56
N PHE A 41 -9.10 -4.47 10.54
CA PHE A 41 -8.49 -4.84 11.81
C PHE A 41 -9.32 -5.93 12.54
N GLU A 42 -8.61 -6.94 13.09
CA GLU A 42 -9.15 -8.16 13.70
C GLU A 42 -9.86 -9.14 12.75
N GLY A 43 -9.58 -9.11 11.44
CA GLY A 43 -10.11 -10.12 10.50
C GLY A 43 -11.64 -10.02 10.38
N ASN A 44 -12.14 -8.81 10.14
CA ASN A 44 -13.58 -8.58 10.04
C ASN A 44 -14.14 -9.20 8.75
N GLU A 45 -14.58 -10.46 8.83
CA GLU A 45 -15.12 -11.24 7.71
C GLU A 45 -16.25 -10.52 6.95
N GLU A 46 -17.09 -9.72 7.61
CA GLU A 46 -18.16 -8.97 6.94
C GLU A 46 -17.56 -7.93 5.98
N VAL A 47 -16.55 -7.19 6.42
CA VAL A 47 -15.86 -6.18 5.60
C VAL A 47 -15.00 -6.85 4.52
N GLN A 48 -14.38 -7.99 4.81
CA GLN A 48 -13.64 -8.77 3.81
C GLN A 48 -14.57 -9.29 2.71
N ASN A 49 -15.76 -9.80 3.06
CA ASN A 49 -16.76 -10.25 2.10
C ASN A 49 -17.30 -9.09 1.24
N ASP A 50 -17.64 -7.95 1.86
CA ASP A 50 -18.04 -6.74 1.14
C ASP A 50 -16.96 -6.31 0.12
N LEU A 51 -15.70 -6.31 0.54
CA LEU A 51 -14.55 -5.97 -0.32
C LEU A 51 -14.35 -6.99 -1.45
N PHE A 52 -14.53 -8.27 -1.17
CA PHE A 52 -14.43 -9.32 -2.18
C PHE A 52 -15.52 -9.18 -3.25
N ASP A 53 -16.76 -8.93 -2.85
CA ASP A 53 -17.87 -8.70 -3.77
C ASP A 53 -17.68 -7.41 -4.57
N LEU A 54 -17.10 -6.37 -3.96
CA LEU A 54 -16.72 -5.15 -4.64
C LEU A 54 -15.69 -5.41 -5.75
N PHE A 55 -14.63 -6.18 -5.47
CA PHE A 55 -13.63 -6.55 -6.47
C PHE A 55 -14.21 -7.35 -7.64
N LYS A 56 -15.14 -8.28 -7.36
CA LYS A 56 -15.86 -9.03 -8.42
C LYS A 56 -16.71 -8.12 -9.28
N THR A 57 -17.44 -7.20 -8.66
CA THR A 57 -18.45 -6.37 -9.33
C THR A 57 -17.82 -5.29 -10.19
N ARG A 58 -16.83 -4.56 -9.65
CA ARG A 58 -16.17 -3.44 -10.37
C ARG A 58 -15.02 -3.86 -11.26
N LYS A 59 -14.55 -5.12 -11.20
CA LYS A 59 -13.42 -5.64 -11.98
C LYS A 59 -12.20 -4.72 -11.84
N GLU A 60 -11.74 -4.51 -10.60
CA GLU A 60 -10.72 -3.54 -10.19
C GLU A 60 -9.29 -3.85 -10.69
N ALA A 61 -9.12 -3.99 -12.00
CA ALA A 61 -7.83 -4.27 -12.63
C ALA A 61 -6.80 -3.16 -12.35
N LYS A 62 -7.27 -1.91 -12.19
CA LYS A 62 -6.41 -0.76 -11.87
C LYS A 62 -5.77 -0.90 -10.50
N PHE A 63 -6.54 -1.30 -9.49
CA PHE A 63 -6.02 -1.56 -8.15
C PHE A 63 -4.89 -2.59 -8.19
N PHE A 64 -5.12 -3.77 -8.77
CA PHE A 64 -4.10 -4.82 -8.82
C PHE A 64 -2.89 -4.43 -9.68
N ALA A 65 -3.09 -3.67 -10.76
CA ALA A 65 -2.00 -3.14 -11.56
C ALA A 65 -1.12 -2.19 -10.75
N GLU A 66 -1.72 -1.30 -9.97
CA GLU A 66 -0.98 -0.34 -9.14
C GLU A 66 -0.29 -1.03 -7.96
N VAL A 67 -0.94 -1.97 -7.28
CA VAL A 67 -0.31 -2.84 -6.26
C VAL A 67 0.95 -3.51 -6.82
N LYS A 68 0.87 -4.07 -8.03
CA LYS A 68 2.02 -4.68 -8.70
C LYS A 68 3.12 -3.66 -9.01
N ASN A 69 2.77 -2.45 -9.44
CA ASN A 69 3.74 -1.37 -9.69
C ASN A 69 4.47 -0.98 -8.40
N GLN A 70 3.74 -0.84 -7.29
CA GLN A 70 4.28 -0.50 -5.97
C GLN A 70 5.29 -1.55 -5.50
N LEU A 71 4.93 -2.84 -5.62
CA LEU A 71 5.82 -3.94 -5.23
C LEU A 71 7.09 -3.97 -6.08
N ARG A 72 6.99 -3.72 -7.40
CA ARG A 72 8.15 -3.62 -8.29
C ARG A 72 9.04 -2.43 -7.93
N ALA A 73 8.44 -1.28 -7.64
CA ALA A 73 9.18 -0.09 -7.24
C ALA A 73 9.92 -0.31 -5.91
N ALA A 74 9.27 -0.96 -4.94
CA ALA A 74 9.89 -1.36 -3.68
C ALA A 74 11.08 -2.31 -3.89
N GLN A 75 10.96 -3.29 -4.79
CA GLN A 75 12.08 -4.17 -5.15
C GLN A 75 13.26 -3.42 -5.78
N THR A 76 12.99 -2.43 -6.63
CA THR A 76 14.04 -1.57 -7.18
C THR A 76 14.71 -0.74 -6.08
N ASN A 77 13.92 -0.19 -5.15
CA ASN A 77 14.43 0.56 -4.00
C ASN A 77 15.36 -0.30 -3.13
N ILE A 78 15.02 -1.57 -2.87
CA ILE A 78 15.91 -2.49 -2.14
C ILE A 78 17.29 -2.60 -2.83
N LYS A 79 17.33 -2.64 -4.17
CA LYS A 79 18.59 -2.69 -4.93
C LYS A 79 19.36 -1.37 -4.87
N GLU A 80 18.67 -0.24 -4.80
CA GLU A 80 19.27 1.09 -4.63
C GLU A 80 19.87 1.24 -3.24
N VAL A 81 19.11 0.91 -2.19
CA VAL A 81 19.57 0.89 -0.80
C VAL A 81 20.79 -0.01 -0.64
N LYS A 82 20.78 -1.23 -1.20
CA LYS A 82 21.95 -2.13 -1.16
C LYS A 82 23.19 -1.52 -1.79
N ARG A 83 23.04 -0.83 -2.93
CA ARG A 83 24.16 -0.13 -3.59
C ARG A 83 24.65 1.04 -2.74
N TRP A 84 23.74 1.79 -2.15
CA TRP A 84 24.06 2.90 -1.26
C TRP A 84 24.82 2.44 -0.01
N VAL A 85 24.37 1.36 0.66
CA VAL A 85 25.07 0.76 1.80
C VAL A 85 26.51 0.37 1.41
N LYS A 86 26.68 -0.27 0.24
CA LYS A 86 28.02 -0.63 -0.24
C LYS A 86 28.94 0.59 -0.43
N ARG A 87 28.42 1.70 -0.97
CA ARG A 87 29.21 2.94 -1.11
C ARG A 87 29.65 3.50 0.24
N ILE A 88 28.78 3.42 1.26
CA ILE A 88 29.14 3.80 2.63
C ILE A 88 30.25 2.90 3.19
N GLU A 89 30.16 1.59 2.98
CA GLU A 89 31.21 0.64 3.39
C GLU A 89 32.55 0.95 2.70
N ASP A 90 32.50 1.35 1.43
CA ASP A 90 33.67 1.77 0.65
C ASP A 90 34.19 3.19 1.04
N SER A 91 33.63 3.81 2.09
CA SER A 91 33.99 5.14 2.61
C SER A 91 33.84 6.29 1.60
N ASP A 92 32.86 6.18 0.71
CA ASP A 92 32.46 7.24 -0.22
C ASP A 92 31.79 8.40 0.56
N GLU A 93 32.49 9.53 0.70
CA GLU A 93 32.02 10.71 1.45
C GLU A 93 30.73 11.30 0.87
N ASP A 94 30.51 11.18 -0.44
CA ASP A 94 29.33 11.71 -1.13
C ASP A 94 28.07 10.87 -0.87
N ALA A 95 28.23 9.62 -0.45
CA ALA A 95 27.13 8.67 -0.25
C ALA A 95 26.14 9.13 0.83
N TYR A 96 26.60 9.86 1.86
CA TYR A 96 25.73 10.36 2.93
C TYR A 96 24.75 11.44 2.46
N SER A 97 25.09 12.17 1.40
CA SER A 97 24.24 13.20 0.81
C SER A 97 23.14 12.64 -0.10
N GLU A 98 23.30 11.39 -0.54
CA GLU A 98 22.41 10.70 -1.50
C GLU A 98 21.54 9.61 -0.86
N ALA A 99 21.21 9.74 0.43
CA ALA A 99 20.42 8.73 1.13
C ALA A 99 19.10 8.45 0.40
N PRO A 100 18.79 7.18 0.08
CA PRO A 100 17.52 6.85 -0.57
C PRO A 100 16.35 7.16 0.38
N HIS A 101 15.55 8.16 0.03
CA HIS A 101 14.32 8.48 0.77
C HIS A 101 13.28 7.37 0.62
N GLU A 102 12.57 7.06 1.70
CA GLU A 102 11.45 6.13 1.69
C GLU A 102 10.28 6.75 0.90
N LYS A 103 10.20 6.42 -0.39
CA LYS A 103 9.19 6.96 -1.33
C LYS A 103 7.91 6.12 -1.40
N TYR A 104 7.82 5.03 -0.64
CA TYR A 104 6.83 3.98 -0.85
C TYR A 104 6.09 3.62 0.43
N THR A 105 4.81 3.28 0.30
CA THR A 105 3.94 2.82 1.38
C THR A 105 3.97 1.29 1.45
N THR A 106 5.16 0.68 1.35
CA THR A 106 5.30 -0.77 1.16
C THR A 106 4.83 -1.54 2.38
N THR A 107 5.13 -1.06 3.58
CA THR A 107 4.71 -1.71 4.83
C THR A 107 3.19 -1.70 4.98
N GLU A 108 2.56 -0.55 4.75
CA GLU A 108 1.10 -0.40 4.84
C GLU A 108 0.40 -1.21 3.75
N LEU A 109 0.97 -1.24 2.54
CA LEU A 109 0.43 -2.04 1.44
C LEU A 109 0.49 -3.55 1.77
N LEU A 110 1.63 -4.05 2.25
CA LEU A 110 1.77 -5.46 2.63
C LEU A 110 0.86 -5.82 3.80
N ARG A 111 0.71 -4.93 4.78
CA ARG A 111 -0.20 -5.15 5.91
C ARG A 111 -1.67 -5.18 5.48
N PHE A 112 -2.07 -4.28 4.58
CA PHE A 112 -3.42 -4.29 4.00
C PHE A 112 -3.70 -5.61 3.26
N LEU A 113 -2.76 -6.09 2.44
CA LEU A 113 -2.89 -7.36 1.73
C LEU A 113 -2.91 -8.58 2.67
N GLN A 114 -2.18 -8.54 3.79
CA GLN A 114 -2.24 -9.58 4.80
C GLN A 114 -3.63 -9.66 5.43
N LEU A 115 -4.15 -8.53 5.91
CA LEU A 115 -5.46 -8.46 6.60
C LEU A 115 -6.63 -8.80 5.68
N PHE A 116 -6.42 -8.78 4.37
CA PHE A 116 -7.41 -9.22 3.38
C PHE A 116 -7.67 -10.73 3.44
N ALA A 117 -6.71 -11.53 3.90
CA ALA A 117 -6.76 -12.99 3.89
C ALA A 117 -6.45 -13.60 5.28
N GLU A 118 -6.55 -12.79 6.34
CA GLU A 118 -6.41 -13.18 7.74
C GLU A 118 -7.77 -13.57 8.33
#